data_AF-A0A537LR11-F1
#
_entry.id   AF-A0A537LR11-F1
#
_cell.length_a   1.000
_cell.length_b   1.000
_cell.length_c   1.000
_cell.angle_alpha   90.00
_cell.angle_beta   90.00
_cell.angle_gamma   90.00
#
_symmetry.space_group_name_H-M   'P 1'
#
loop_
_entity.id
_entity.type
_entity.pdbx_description
1 polymer ?
#
loop_
_entity_poly.entity_id
_entity_poly.type
_entity_poly.pdbx_seq_one_letter_code
_entity_poly.pdbx_strand_id
1 'polypeptide(L)'
;MVKLIALYKKPPDPSSFDRHYRDTHMPLVRKWPGLRKVELGRITGMLGGSEPPYYLIAEMYFDDQEAMHAALRSPESRAAGEDLQRFAPGLVTLLYAQME
;
A
#
# COMPACT_ATOMS: atom_id res chain seq x y z
N MET A 1 9.67 11.34 10.98
CA MET A 1 9.08 10.74 9.76
C MET A 1 8.29 9.50 10.14
N VAL A 2 7.15 9.28 9.49
CA VAL A 2 6.32 8.08 9.69
C VAL A 2 5.98 7.47 8.35
N LYS A 3 5.58 6.20 8.35
CA LYS A 3 5.05 5.54 7.15
C LYS A 3 3.78 4.75 7.44
N LEU A 4 2.88 4.74 6.46
CA LEU A 4 1.85 3.72 6.31
C LEU A 4 2.41 2.60 5.43
N ILE A 5 2.25 1.36 5.86
CA ILE A 5 2.72 0.17 5.16
C ILE A 5 1.49 -0.64 4.75
N ALA A 6 1.41 -1.03 3.49
CA ALA A 6 0.43 -1.97 2.97
C ALA A 6 1.13 -3.26 2.54
N LEU A 7 0.81 -4.37 3.21
CA LEU A 7 1.28 -5.71 2.88
C LEU A 7 0.17 -6.47 2.17
N TYR A 8 0.41 -6.86 0.92
CA TYR A 8 -0.55 -7.59 0.10
C TYR A 8 -0.21 -9.07 0.08
N LYS A 9 -1.17 -9.93 0.39
CA LYS A 9 -1.10 -11.37 0.12
C LYS A 9 -1.09 -11.63 -1.39
N LYS A 10 -0.66 -12.83 -1.78
CA LYS A 10 -0.68 -13.26 -3.18
C LYS A 10 -2.11 -13.26 -3.73
N PRO A 11 -2.41 -12.45 -4.76
CA PRO A 11 -3.72 -12.45 -5.39
C PRO A 11 -3.93 -13.73 -6.22
N PRO A 12 -5.18 -14.16 -6.45
CA PRO A 12 -5.48 -15.31 -7.30
C PRO A 12 -5.12 -15.08 -8.77
N ASP A 13 -5.20 -13.83 -9.25
CA ASP A 13 -4.71 -13.40 -10.56
C ASP A 13 -3.66 -12.28 -10.40
N PRO A 14 -2.36 -12.64 -10.33
CA PRO A 14 -1.27 -11.68 -10.20
C PRO A 14 -1.17 -10.69 -11.35
N SER A 15 -1.49 -11.12 -12.57
CA SER A 15 -1.36 -10.26 -13.75
C SER A 15 -2.43 -9.17 -13.78
N SER A 16 -3.68 -9.53 -13.42
CA SER A 16 -4.77 -8.56 -13.29
C SER A 16 -4.53 -7.60 -12.13
N PHE A 17 -4.11 -8.13 -10.97
CA PHE A 17 -3.73 -7.32 -9.82
C PHE A 17 -2.63 -6.31 -10.19
N ASP A 18 -1.53 -6.74 -10.81
CA ASP A 18 -0.40 -5.88 -11.15
C ASP A 18 -0.78 -4.74 -12.11
N ARG A 19 -1.63 -5.04 -13.09
CA ARG A 19 -2.16 -4.01 -14.01
C ARG A 19 -3.01 -3.00 -13.26
N HIS A 20 -4.01 -3.45 -12.50
CA HIS A 20 -4.90 -2.54 -11.77
C HIS A 20 -4.14 -1.73 -10.72
N TYR A 21 -3.20 -2.36 -10.02
CA TYR A 21 -2.37 -1.72 -9.02
C TYR A 21 -1.57 -0.56 -9.61
N ARG A 22 -0.91 -0.78 -10.75
CA ARG A 22 -0.08 0.23 -11.42
C ARG A 22 -0.91 1.32 -12.09
N ASP A 23 -1.95 0.93 -12.81
CA ASP A 23 -2.63 1.80 -13.77
C ASP A 23 -3.82 2.55 -13.13
N THR A 24 -4.37 2.03 -12.02
CA THR A 24 -5.52 2.63 -11.31
C THR A 24 -5.18 2.99 -9.86
N HIS A 25 -4.73 2.02 -9.07
CA HIS A 25 -4.59 2.21 -7.62
C HIS A 25 -3.49 3.21 -7.26
N MET A 26 -2.29 3.03 -7.83
CA MET A 26 -1.15 3.90 -7.56
C MET A 26 -1.38 5.37 -7.93
N PRO A 27 -2.02 5.70 -9.08
CA PRO A 27 -2.47 7.07 -9.35
C PRO A 27 -3.40 7.67 -8.30
N LEU A 28 -4.26 6.87 -7.64
CA LEU A 28 -5.10 7.35 -6.54
C LEU A 28 -4.26 7.62 -5.29
N VAL A 29 -3.37 6.69 -4.91
CA VAL A 29 -2.48 6.85 -3.75
C VAL A 29 -1.60 8.09 -3.90
N ARG A 30 -1.06 8.35 -5.09
CA ARG A 30 -0.20 9.52 -5.35
C ARG A 30 -0.89 10.87 -5.17
N LYS A 31 -2.22 10.91 -5.07
CA LYS A 31 -2.98 12.15 -4.82
C LYS A 31 -3.12 12.48 -3.34
N TRP A 32 -2.69 11.61 -2.43
CA TRP A 32 -2.87 11.83 -1.00
C TRP A 32 -2.11 13.08 -0.54
N PRO A 33 -2.74 13.98 0.22
CA PRO A 33 -2.08 15.19 0.69
C PRO A 33 -0.98 14.84 1.69
N GLY A 34 0.14 15.56 1.63
CA GLY A 34 1.28 15.34 2.54
C GLY A 34 2.12 14.09 2.26
N LEU A 35 1.77 13.29 1.25
CA LEU A 35 2.55 12.13 0.83
C LEU A 35 3.92 12.57 0.27
N ARG A 36 5.00 12.10 0.87
CA ARG A 36 6.37 12.43 0.47
C ARG A 36 6.95 11.46 -0.54
N LYS A 37 6.67 10.18 -0.36
CA LYS A 37 7.24 9.10 -1.15
C LYS A 37 6.35 7.87 -1.09
N VAL A 38 6.34 7.10 -2.17
CA VAL A 38 5.86 5.72 -2.16
C VAL A 38 6.97 4.80 -2.61
N GLU A 39 7.31 3.80 -1.81
CA GLU A 39 8.19 2.70 -2.19
C GLU A 39 7.39 1.43 -2.38
N LEU A 40 7.72 0.70 -3.45
CA LEU A 40 7.09 -0.58 -3.77
C LEU A 40 8.15 -1.67 -3.75
N GLY A 41 7.85 -2.77 -3.08
CA GLY A 41 8.70 -3.95 -3.03
C GLY A 41 7.93 -5.18 -3.48
N ARG A 42 8.42 -5.87 -4.52
CA ARG A 42 7.95 -7.21 -4.86
C ARG A 42 8.58 -8.20 -3.89
N ILE A 43 7.77 -9.01 -3.22
CA ILE A 43 8.28 -10.07 -2.36
C ILE A 43 8.60 -11.28 -3.25
N THR A 44 9.87 -11.66 -3.31
CA THR A 44 10.37 -12.72 -4.20
C THR A 44 10.70 -14.01 -3.47
N GLY A 45 10.74 -14.00 -2.14
CA GLY A 45 11.02 -15.18 -1.32
C GLY A 45 11.09 -14.89 0.16
N MET A 46 11.31 -15.93 0.94
CA MET A 46 11.51 -15.89 2.40
C MET A 46 12.69 -16.80 2.75
N LEU A 47 13.47 -16.43 3.78
CA LEU A 47 14.51 -17.30 4.32
C LEU A 47 13.89 -18.61 4.81
N GLY A 48 14.61 -19.72 4.64
CA GLY A 48 14.10 -21.07 4.95
C GLY A 48 13.30 -21.72 3.81
N GLY A 49 13.14 -21.04 2.67
CA GLY A 49 12.63 -21.65 1.43
C GLY A 49 11.10 -21.81 1.34
N SER A 50 10.37 -21.42 2.39
CA SER A 50 8.91 -21.39 2.38
C SER A 50 8.35 -20.33 1.43
N GLU A 51 7.14 -20.54 0.92
CA GLU A 51 6.43 -19.51 0.14
C GLU A 51 6.11 -18.31 1.07
N PRO A 52 6.47 -17.07 0.67
CA PRO A 52 6.18 -15.91 1.48
C PRO A 52 4.66 -15.67 1.57
N PRO A 53 4.14 -15.24 2.72
CA PRO A 53 2.72 -14.93 2.87
C PRO A 53 2.28 -13.68 2.11
N TYR A 54 3.24 -12.88 1.64
CA TYR A 54 3.03 -11.61 0.96
C TYR A 54 3.63 -11.63 -0.45
N TYR A 55 3.04 -10.80 -1.30
CA TYR A 55 3.36 -10.64 -2.72
C TYR A 55 3.89 -9.24 -3.02
N LEU A 56 3.35 -8.21 -2.37
CA LEU A 56 3.75 -6.83 -2.56
C LEU A 56 3.77 -6.11 -1.21
N ILE A 57 4.77 -5.25 -1.00
CA ILE A 57 4.78 -4.23 0.04
C ILE A 57 4.71 -2.85 -0.62
N ALA A 58 3.91 -1.96 -0.05
CA ALA A 58 3.90 -0.55 -0.40
C ALA A 58 4.08 0.31 0.86
N GLU A 59 5.00 1.26 0.79
CA GLU A 59 5.38 2.11 1.92
C GLU A 59 5.16 3.57 1.55
N MET A 60 4.22 4.23 2.23
CA MET A 60 3.82 5.61 2.00
C MET A 60 4.36 6.47 3.12
N TYR A 61 5.26 7.39 2.79
CA TYR A 61 6.00 8.21 3.76
C TYR A 61 5.35 9.58 3.98
N PHE A 62 5.35 10.03 5.22
CA PHE A 62 4.86 11.34 5.67
C PHE A 62 5.85 11.96 6.66
N ASP A 63 5.87 13.29 6.76
CA ASP A 63 6.81 13.99 7.65
C ASP A 63 6.61 13.61 9.12
N ASP A 64 5.34 13.51 9.54
CA ASP A 64 4.92 13.20 10.89
C ASP A 64 3.54 12.52 10.94
N GLN A 65 3.11 12.17 12.15
CA GLN A 65 1.84 11.49 12.38
C GLN A 65 0.63 12.37 12.05
N GLU A 66 0.71 13.68 12.24
CA GLU A 66 -0.39 14.60 11.94
C GLU A 66 -0.65 14.67 10.42
N ALA A 67 0.41 14.81 9.63
CA ALA A 67 0.36 14.79 8.17
C ALA A 67 -0.25 13.48 7.64
N MET A 68 0.18 12.33 8.18
CA MET A 68 -0.38 11.04 7.82
C MET A 68 -1.87 10.92 8.18
N HIS A 69 -2.27 11.35 9.37
CA HIS A 69 -3.67 11.31 9.80
C HIS A 69 -4.56 12.26 8.98
N ALA A 70 -4.04 13.43 8.59
CA ALA A 70 -4.73 14.33 7.67
C ALA A 70 -4.92 13.69 6.29
N ALA A 71 -3.88 13.03 5.76
CA ALA A 71 -3.95 12.27 4.52
C ALA A 71 -5.03 11.19 4.57
N LEU A 72 -5.09 10.41 5.66
CA LEU A 72 -6.07 9.34 5.81
C LEU A 72 -7.53 9.81 5.89
N ARG A 73 -7.79 11.04 6.33
CA ARG A 73 -9.14 11.63 6.39
C ARG A 73 -9.57 12.30 5.07
N SER A 74 -8.68 12.38 4.08
CA SER A 74 -8.91 13.09 2.83
C SER A 74 -9.90 12.37 1.90
N PRO A 75 -10.55 13.09 0.96
CA PRO A 75 -11.32 12.44 -0.10
C PRO A 75 -10.45 11.57 -1.02
N GLU A 76 -9.17 11.91 -1.19
CA GLU A 76 -8.21 11.15 -2.01
C GLU A 76 -7.90 9.77 -1.39
N SER A 77 -7.72 9.70 -0.06
CA SER A 77 -7.54 8.41 0.64
C SER A 77 -8.79 7.57 0.61
N ARG A 78 -9.98 8.18 0.71
CA ARG A 78 -11.25 7.48 0.57
C ARG A 78 -11.37 6.82 -0.80
N ALA A 79 -11.05 7.54 -1.88
CA ALA A 79 -11.09 6.99 -3.23
C ALA A 79 -10.14 5.81 -3.41
N ALA A 80 -8.91 5.89 -2.89
CA ALA A 80 -7.97 4.78 -2.91
C ALA A 80 -8.45 3.58 -2.06
N GLY A 81 -9.08 3.83 -0.91
CA GLY A 81 -9.66 2.79 -0.06
C GLY A 81 -10.85 2.07 -0.70
N GLU A 82 -11.74 2.80 -1.38
CA GLU A 82 -12.86 2.21 -2.13
C GLU A 82 -12.39 1.34 -3.29
N ASP A 83 -11.37 1.81 -4.02
CA ASP A 83 -10.72 1.02 -5.06
C ASP A 83 -10.11 -0.27 -4.49
N LEU A 84 -9.33 -0.15 -3.41
CA LEU A 84 -8.67 -1.25 -2.71
C LEU A 84 -9.64 -2.37 -2.30
N GLN A 85 -10.82 -1.99 -1.77
CA GLN A 85 -11.87 -2.96 -1.40
C GLN A 85 -12.43 -3.73 -2.60
N ARG A 86 -12.37 -3.17 -3.81
CA ARG A 86 -12.90 -3.80 -5.03
C ARG A 86 -11.88 -4.75 -5.67
N PHE A 87 -10.63 -4.32 -5.85
CA PHE A 87 -9.65 -5.11 -6.61
C PHE A 87 -8.81 -6.06 -5.76
N ALA A 88 -8.68 -5.80 -4.45
CA ALA A 88 -7.87 -6.60 -3.53
C ALA A 88 -8.58 -6.94 -2.20
N PRO A 89 -9.86 -7.40 -2.24
CA PRO A 89 -10.64 -7.66 -1.02
C PRO A 89 -9.96 -8.70 -0.13
N GLY A 90 -9.74 -8.35 1.13
CA GLY A 90 -9.14 -9.26 2.13
C GLY A 90 -7.67 -9.62 1.89
N LEU A 91 -7.00 -8.98 0.92
CA LEU A 91 -5.59 -9.26 0.61
C LEU A 91 -4.62 -8.36 1.37
N VAL A 92 -5.07 -7.23 1.90
CA VAL A 92 -4.18 -6.18 2.44
C VAL A 92 -4.19 -6.16 3.98
N THR A 93 -2.99 -6.06 4.55
CA THR A 93 -2.76 -5.66 5.95
C THR A 93 -2.16 -4.25 5.96
N LEU A 94 -2.72 -3.35 6.76
CA LEU A 94 -2.23 -1.97 6.92
C LEU A 94 -1.56 -1.80 8.28
N LEU A 95 -0.37 -1.20 8.30
CA LEU A 95 0.43 -0.95 9.49
C LEU A 95 0.96 0.49 9.49
N TYR A 96 1.19 1.05 10.66
CA TYR A 96 1.91 2.32 10.81
C TYR A 96 3.28 2.06 11.45
N ALA A 97 4.30 2.76 10.98
CA ALA A 97 5.64 2.70 11.58
C ALA A 97 6.23 4.10 11.71
N GLN A 98 6.94 4.32 12.83
CA GLN A 98 7.79 5.48 13.03
C GLN A 98 9.20 5.17 12.56
N MET A 99 9.86 6.14 11.93
CA MET A 99 11.26 6.02 11.52
C MET A 99 12.14 6.61 12.63
N GLU A 100 13.22 5.91 12.97
CA GLU A 100 14.29 6.37 13.87
C GLU A 100 15.38 7.13 13.12
#